data_AF-A0A819ZVH3-F1
#
_entry.id   AF-A0A819ZVH3-F1
#
_cell.length_a   1.000
_cell.length_b   1.000
_cell.length_c   1.000
_cell.angle_alpha   90.00
_cell.angle_beta   90.00
_cell.angle_gamma   90.00
#
_symmetry.space_group_name_H-M   'P 1'
#
loop_
_entity.id
_entity.type
_entity.pdbx_description
1 polymer ?
#
loop_
_entity_poly.entity_id
_entity_poly.type
_entity_poly.pdbx_seq_one_letter_code
_entity_poly.pdbx_strand_id
1 'polypeptide(L)'
;MKSISHRLFRLLHLWTEDVEQIGTVVGVMFFLLLFQSNITRLDLNRRHVPLLKAFSLLIVALFHFLHTILEPQLLKVAMQTMTTRMVFDQTDDNQQENKEENRNNSSLYSSSILHSYHHRHVYTCISILFLVIFYIILLWRLTTFSTWLLAVTAFSLELIVRLLASLAQYTLYVLDAHNRLSNVESFDEYIFWIKAITSCFEFILGVFLLFNGFYILCYESRGALRALMLAIHAYLNIIKNLRRGWQIFRNRKSAWENVVKRHNKII
;
A
#
# COMPACT_ATOMS: atom_id res chain seq x y z
N MET A 1 -10.60 18.63 -20.79
CA MET A 1 -10.06 17.50 -19.98
C MET A 1 -8.97 17.92 -18.97
N LYS A 2 -7.98 18.75 -19.31
CA LYS A 2 -6.94 19.22 -18.35
C LYS A 2 -7.51 19.83 -17.07
N SER A 3 -8.51 20.70 -17.15
CA SER A 3 -9.12 21.39 -16.00
C SER A 3 -9.79 20.44 -14.99
N ILE A 4 -10.44 19.36 -15.45
CA ILE A 4 -11.10 18.39 -14.56
C ILE A 4 -10.06 17.50 -13.88
N SER A 5 -9.07 17.00 -14.63
CA SER A 5 -7.97 16.23 -14.02
C SER A 5 -7.23 17.07 -12.98
N HIS A 6 -6.98 18.34 -13.28
CA HIS A 6 -6.25 19.23 -12.39
C HIS A 6 -7.06 19.62 -11.15
N ARG A 7 -8.39 19.73 -11.26
CA ARG A 7 -9.30 19.97 -10.12
C ARG A 7 -9.46 18.72 -9.26
N LEU A 8 -9.56 17.53 -9.86
CA LEU A 8 -9.63 16.25 -9.14
C LEU A 8 -8.29 15.95 -8.41
N PHE A 9 -7.16 16.16 -9.07
CA PHE A 9 -5.82 15.99 -8.48
C PHE A 9 -5.49 17.06 -7.43
N ARG A 10 -5.97 18.29 -7.61
CA ARG A 10 -5.83 19.38 -6.63
C ARG A 10 -6.74 19.16 -5.42
N LEU A 11 -7.92 18.55 -5.61
CA LEU A 11 -8.78 18.10 -4.51
C LEU A 11 -8.16 16.95 -3.71
N LEU A 12 -7.39 16.07 -4.36
CA LEU A 12 -6.64 14.99 -3.68
C LEU A 12 -5.30 15.44 -3.06
N HIS A 13 -4.85 16.68 -3.28
CA HIS A 13 -3.54 17.19 -2.82
C HIS A 13 -2.36 16.20 -3.04
N LEU A 14 -2.41 15.43 -4.14
CA LEU A 14 -1.47 14.37 -4.50
C LEU A 14 -0.31 14.87 -5.39
N TRP A 15 -0.21 16.18 -5.62
CA TRP A 15 0.75 16.74 -6.57
C TRP A 15 2.13 16.91 -5.92
N THR A 16 3.02 15.97 -6.23
CA THR A 16 4.47 16.07 -6.01
C THR A 16 5.16 15.92 -7.38
N GLU A 17 6.41 16.35 -7.54
CA GLU A 17 7.13 16.30 -8.84
C GLU A 17 7.18 14.90 -9.47
N ASP A 18 7.02 13.84 -8.67
CA ASP A 18 6.89 12.44 -9.12
C ASP A 18 5.71 12.22 -10.08
N VAL A 19 4.70 13.12 -10.09
CA VAL A 19 3.48 12.96 -10.90
C VAL A 19 3.73 13.10 -12.41
N GLU A 20 4.74 13.88 -12.82
CA GLU A 20 5.09 14.03 -14.24
C GLU A 20 5.77 12.79 -14.81
N GLN A 21 6.52 12.04 -14.00
CA GLN A 21 7.14 10.78 -14.42
C GLN A 21 6.13 9.63 -14.56
N ILE A 22 4.94 9.76 -13.96
CA ILE A 22 3.89 8.72 -13.98
C ILE A 22 3.45 8.39 -15.39
N GLY A 23 3.17 9.40 -16.21
CA GLY A 23 2.65 9.18 -17.57
C GLY A 23 3.59 8.29 -18.38
N THR A 24 4.90 8.51 -18.21
CA THR A 24 5.95 7.72 -18.85
C THR A 24 6.02 6.30 -18.26
N VAL A 25 6.01 6.14 -16.93
CA VAL A 25 6.07 4.82 -16.28
C VAL A 25 4.85 3.96 -16.63
N VAL A 26 3.65 4.54 -16.56
CA VAL A 26 2.38 3.88 -16.92
C VAL A 26 2.37 3.52 -18.41
N GLY A 27 2.85 4.42 -19.28
CA GLY A 27 3.02 4.15 -20.70
C GLY A 27 3.97 2.99 -20.99
N VAL A 28 5.12 2.94 -20.30
CA VAL A 28 6.09 1.84 -20.40
C VAL A 28 5.49 0.53 -19.89
N MET A 29 4.81 0.53 -18.74
CA MET A 29 4.16 -0.66 -18.19
C MET A 29 3.08 -1.20 -19.13
N PHE A 30 2.26 -0.32 -19.71
CA PHE A 30 1.26 -0.72 -20.70
C PHE A 30 1.92 -1.32 -21.95
N PHE A 31 2.98 -0.69 -22.46
CA PHE A 31 3.73 -1.20 -23.60
C PHE A 31 4.33 -2.59 -23.31
N LEU A 32 4.91 -2.78 -22.12
CA LEU A 32 5.46 -4.07 -21.69
C LEU A 32 4.37 -5.16 -21.59
N LEU A 33 3.17 -4.82 -21.07
CA LEU A 33 2.04 -5.74 -21.01
C LEU A 33 1.53 -6.17 -22.40
N LEU A 34 1.50 -5.23 -23.36
CA LEU A 34 1.15 -5.53 -24.75
C LEU A 34 2.20 -6.40 -25.43
N PHE A 35 3.48 -6.11 -25.16
CA PHE A 35 4.59 -6.89 -25.71
C PHE A 35 4.63 -8.31 -25.13
N GLN A 36 4.38 -8.48 -23.83
CA GLN A 36 4.23 -9.78 -23.16
C GLN A 36 3.04 -10.60 -23.69
N SER A 37 2.03 -9.92 -24.24
CA SER A 37 0.86 -10.55 -24.86
C SER A 37 1.09 -10.92 -26.33
N ASN A 38 2.28 -10.62 -26.88
CA ASN A 38 2.70 -10.90 -28.26
C ASN A 38 1.72 -10.37 -29.33
N ILE A 39 1.05 -9.24 -29.02
CA ILE A 39 -0.08 -8.71 -29.81
C ILE A 39 0.33 -8.32 -31.24
N THR A 40 1.60 -8.02 -31.46
CA THR A 40 2.17 -7.63 -32.77
C THR A 40 2.14 -8.77 -33.78
N ARG A 41 2.10 -10.02 -33.32
CA ARG A 41 2.05 -11.22 -34.17
C ARG A 41 0.63 -11.73 -34.45
N LEU A 42 -0.40 -11.16 -33.84
CA LEU A 42 -1.80 -11.59 -34.03
C LEU A 42 -2.47 -10.83 -35.18
N ASP A 43 -3.46 -11.45 -35.83
CA ASP A 43 -4.32 -10.76 -36.81
C ASP A 43 -5.19 -9.68 -36.15
N LEU A 44 -5.48 -8.61 -36.89
CA LEU A 44 -6.20 -7.42 -36.40
C LEU A 44 -7.51 -7.77 -35.67
N ASN A 45 -8.24 -8.76 -36.16
CA ASN A 45 -9.53 -9.21 -35.60
C ASN A 45 -9.40 -9.93 -34.24
N ARG A 46 -8.22 -10.42 -33.86
CA ARG A 46 -8.00 -11.16 -32.59
C ARG A 46 -7.26 -10.36 -31.52
N ARG A 47 -6.81 -9.15 -31.84
CA ARG A 47 -6.03 -8.28 -30.93
C ARG A 47 -6.84 -7.66 -29.79
N HIS A 48 -8.16 -7.56 -29.95
CA HIS A 48 -9.01 -6.86 -28.99
C HIS A 48 -9.03 -7.50 -27.59
N VAL A 49 -9.02 -8.84 -27.49
CA VAL A 49 -9.04 -9.52 -26.18
C VAL A 49 -7.73 -9.31 -25.40
N PRO A 50 -6.52 -9.57 -25.96
CA PRO A 50 -5.27 -9.27 -25.26
C PRO A 50 -5.11 -7.79 -24.90
N LEU A 51 -5.57 -6.89 -25.77
CA LEU A 51 -5.55 -5.45 -25.52
C LEU A 51 -6.39 -5.08 -24.29
N LEU A 52 -7.63 -5.61 -24.20
CA LEU A 52 -8.51 -5.36 -23.06
C LEU A 52 -7.93 -5.93 -21.76
N LYS A 53 -7.34 -7.12 -21.82
CA LYS A 53 -6.64 -7.76 -20.69
C LYS A 53 -5.47 -6.91 -20.19
N ALA A 54 -4.68 -6.35 -21.11
CA ALA A 54 -3.57 -5.45 -20.79
C ALA A 54 -4.08 -4.12 -20.20
N PHE A 55 -5.17 -3.56 -20.74
CA PHE A 55 -5.79 -2.35 -20.21
C PHE A 55 -6.35 -2.55 -18.80
N SER A 56 -6.94 -3.70 -18.53
CA SER A 56 -7.42 -4.06 -17.20
C SER A 56 -6.29 -4.22 -16.19
N LEU A 57 -5.18 -4.88 -16.56
CA LEU A 57 -3.98 -4.94 -15.72
C LEU A 57 -3.37 -3.56 -15.48
N LEU A 58 -3.44 -2.66 -16.47
CA LEU A 58 -3.01 -1.27 -16.30
C LEU A 58 -3.84 -0.53 -15.25
N ILE A 59 -5.17 -0.71 -15.24
CA ILE A 59 -6.05 -0.11 -14.23
C ILE A 59 -5.64 -0.59 -12.82
N VAL A 60 -5.37 -1.88 -12.66
CA VAL A 60 -4.91 -2.41 -11.36
C VAL A 60 -3.55 -1.84 -10.96
N ALA A 61 -2.61 -1.75 -11.89
CA ALA A 61 -1.30 -1.14 -11.66
C ALA A 61 -1.44 0.35 -11.26
N LEU A 62 -2.36 1.09 -11.87
CA LEU A 62 -2.68 2.46 -11.49
C LEU A 62 -3.18 2.55 -10.05
N PHE A 63 -4.06 1.64 -9.61
CA PHE A 63 -4.52 1.65 -8.22
C PHE A 63 -3.41 1.33 -7.21
N HIS A 64 -2.54 0.36 -7.52
CA HIS A 64 -1.34 0.08 -6.71
C HIS A 64 -0.44 1.30 -6.59
N PHE A 65 -0.26 2.01 -7.69
CA PHE A 65 0.52 3.22 -7.73
C PHE A 65 -0.13 4.36 -6.91
N LEU A 66 -1.45 4.57 -7.04
CA LEU A 66 -2.17 5.55 -6.20
C LEU A 66 -2.01 5.24 -4.71
N HIS A 67 -2.11 3.97 -4.33
CA HIS A 67 -1.86 3.54 -2.94
C HIS A 67 -0.43 3.85 -2.49
N THR A 68 0.56 3.57 -3.35
CA THR A 68 1.99 3.83 -3.06
C THR A 68 2.25 5.32 -2.77
N ILE A 69 1.59 6.24 -3.47
CA ILE A 69 1.71 7.68 -3.14
C ILE A 69 0.95 8.03 -1.86
N LEU A 70 -0.22 7.42 -1.65
CA LEU A 70 -1.10 7.74 -0.52
C LEU A 70 -0.53 7.30 0.83
N GLU A 71 0.15 6.16 0.88
CA GLU A 71 0.70 5.56 2.11
C GLU A 71 1.59 6.51 2.93
N PRO A 72 2.66 7.13 2.39
CA PRO A 72 3.51 8.03 3.16
C PRO A 72 2.79 9.32 3.59
N GLN A 73 1.82 9.80 2.79
CA GLN A 73 1.03 10.99 3.13
C GLN A 73 0.11 10.71 4.32
N LEU A 74 -0.52 9.53 4.34
CA LEU A 74 -1.39 9.11 5.44
C LEU A 74 -0.62 8.99 6.75
N LEU A 75 0.60 8.43 6.69
CA LEU A 75 1.51 8.34 7.83
C LEU A 75 1.98 9.73 8.30
N LYS A 76 2.34 10.62 7.38
CA LYS A 76 2.78 11.99 7.70
C LYS A 76 1.71 12.76 8.47
N VAL A 77 0.45 12.71 8.01
CA VAL A 77 -0.66 13.40 8.68
C VAL A 77 -0.93 12.80 10.07
N ALA A 78 -0.84 11.47 10.21
CA ALA A 78 -1.00 10.80 11.50
C ALA A 78 0.09 11.21 12.51
N MET A 79 1.36 11.21 12.08
CA MET A 79 2.51 11.61 12.93
C MET A 79 2.51 13.09 13.29
N GLN A 80 2.08 13.97 12.38
CA GLN A 80 1.91 15.40 12.66
C GLN A 80 0.84 15.64 13.73
N THR A 81 -0.21 14.83 13.74
CA THR A 81 -1.27 14.88 14.76
C THR A 81 -0.72 14.51 16.14
N MET A 82 0.07 13.44 16.22
CA MET A 82 0.74 13.03 17.46
C MET A 82 1.71 14.10 17.98
N THR A 83 2.57 14.64 17.11
CA THR A 83 3.60 15.63 17.50
C THR A 83 2.96 16.94 17.99
N THR A 84 1.92 17.42 17.31
CA THR A 84 1.21 18.65 17.71
C THR A 84 0.54 18.48 19.08
N ARG A 85 0.02 17.28 19.38
CA ARG A 85 -0.57 16.97 20.69
C ARG A 85 0.47 16.89 21.80
N MET A 86 1.61 16.24 21.56
CA MET A 86 2.71 16.18 22.54
C MET A 86 3.28 17.57 22.88
N VAL A 87 3.43 18.43 21.86
CA VAL A 87 3.87 19.82 22.08
C VAL A 87 2.84 20.62 22.89
N PHE A 88 1.54 20.39 22.67
CA PHE A 88 0.48 21.03 23.47
C PHE A 88 0.54 20.59 24.94
N ASP A 89 0.64 19.29 25.19
CA ASP A 89 0.73 18.71 26.54
C ASP A 89 1.97 19.22 27.30
N GLN A 90 3.13 19.31 26.64
CA GLN A 90 4.36 19.87 27.23
C GLN A 90 4.32 21.39 27.49
N THR A 91 3.47 22.13 26.77
CA THR A 91 3.34 23.58 26.94
C THR A 91 2.42 23.93 28.12
N ASP A 92 1.50 23.03 28.46
CA ASP A 92 0.60 23.18 29.62
C ASP A 92 1.33 22.97 30.96
N ASP A 93 2.41 22.18 30.99
CA ASP A 93 3.26 22.03 32.19
C ASP A 93 4.14 23.26 32.50
N ASN A 94 4.39 24.15 31.54
CA ASN A 94 5.44 25.18 31.68
C ASN A 94 4.99 26.64 31.75
N GLN A 95 3.72 26.99 31.52
CA GLN A 95 3.30 28.40 31.66
C GLN A 95 1.84 28.54 32.07
N GLN A 96 1.62 28.69 33.38
CA GLN A 96 0.39 29.23 33.93
C GLN A 96 0.42 30.77 33.89
N GLU A 97 -0.71 31.34 33.49
CA GLU A 97 -1.12 32.75 33.45
C GLU A 97 -0.80 33.60 32.19
N ASN A 98 -1.88 34.13 31.60
CA ASN A 98 -1.98 35.21 30.60
C ASN A 98 -1.83 34.94 29.09
N LYS A 99 -2.23 33.77 28.58
CA LYS A 99 -2.12 33.48 27.14
C LYS A 99 -3.30 32.71 26.55
N GLU A 100 -4.49 32.79 27.15
CA GLU A 100 -5.66 31.99 26.73
C GLU A 100 -6.32 32.50 25.45
N GLU A 101 -6.51 33.81 25.26
CA GLU A 101 -7.37 34.31 24.17
C GLU A 101 -6.72 34.17 22.77
N ASN A 102 -5.39 34.34 22.66
CA ASN A 102 -4.64 34.15 21.42
C ASN A 102 -4.19 32.68 21.20
N ARG A 103 -4.07 31.87 22.28
CA ARG A 103 -3.88 30.41 22.16
C ARG A 103 -5.14 29.74 21.67
N ASN A 104 -6.32 30.13 22.16
CA ASN A 104 -7.58 29.50 21.78
C ASN A 104 -7.89 29.66 20.29
N ASN A 105 -7.66 30.84 19.72
CA ASN A 105 -7.91 31.05 18.30
C ASN A 105 -6.90 30.32 17.40
N SER A 106 -5.62 30.27 17.77
CA SER A 106 -4.58 29.57 16.99
C SER A 106 -4.63 28.05 17.15
N SER A 107 -5.03 27.54 18.32
CA SER A 107 -5.22 26.10 18.59
C SER A 107 -6.51 25.57 17.96
N LEU A 108 -7.60 26.36 17.96
CA LEU A 108 -8.86 26.02 17.28
C LEU A 108 -8.69 26.06 15.75
N TYR A 109 -7.93 27.02 15.21
CA TYR A 109 -7.56 27.02 13.79
C TYR A 109 -6.69 25.81 13.44
N SER A 110 -5.61 25.56 14.19
CA SER A 110 -4.71 24.44 13.89
C SER A 110 -5.40 23.07 14.00
N SER A 111 -6.28 22.89 15.00
CA SER A 111 -7.05 21.65 15.17
C SER A 111 -8.11 21.46 14.08
N SER A 112 -8.79 22.53 13.65
CA SER A 112 -9.81 22.46 12.59
C SER A 112 -9.21 22.23 11.21
N ILE A 113 -8.07 22.87 10.92
CA ILE A 113 -7.28 22.65 9.70
C ILE A 113 -6.79 21.19 9.67
N LEU A 114 -6.16 20.70 10.74
CA LEU A 114 -5.66 19.33 10.85
C LEU A 114 -6.79 18.29 10.69
N HIS A 115 -7.93 18.47 11.36
CA HIS A 115 -9.10 17.60 11.24
C HIS A 115 -9.65 17.57 9.80
N SER A 116 -9.68 18.71 9.10
CA SER A 116 -10.14 18.78 7.70
C SER A 116 -9.22 18.01 6.74
N TYR A 117 -7.90 18.04 6.95
CA TYR A 117 -6.94 17.26 6.16
C TYR A 117 -6.99 15.76 6.49
N HIS A 118 -7.21 15.40 7.75
CA HIS A 118 -7.33 14.03 8.24
C HIS A 118 -8.41 13.23 7.49
N HIS A 119 -9.60 13.83 7.38
CA HIS A 119 -10.73 13.20 6.72
C HIS A 119 -10.50 12.99 5.22
N ARG A 120 -9.90 13.96 4.53
CA ARG A 120 -9.72 13.91 3.07
C ARG A 120 -8.84 12.74 2.61
N HIS A 121 -7.72 12.49 3.29
CA HIS A 121 -6.82 11.40 2.91
C HIS A 121 -7.40 10.02 3.25
N VAL A 122 -8.10 9.89 4.38
CA VAL A 122 -8.82 8.66 4.75
C VAL A 122 -9.96 8.37 3.77
N TYR A 123 -10.79 9.36 3.45
CA TYR A 123 -11.86 9.21 2.46
C TYR A 123 -11.31 8.80 1.09
N THR A 124 -10.15 9.33 0.70
CA THR A 124 -9.47 8.92 -0.53
C THR A 124 -9.07 7.45 -0.48
N CYS A 125 -8.48 6.98 0.63
CA CYS A 125 -8.11 5.58 0.81
C CYS A 125 -9.32 4.64 0.76
N ILE A 126 -10.40 5.00 1.46
CA ILE A 126 -11.66 4.24 1.49
C ILE A 126 -12.32 4.23 0.09
N SER A 127 -12.28 5.36 -0.62
CA SER A 127 -12.80 5.46 -1.99
C SER A 127 -12.05 4.55 -2.95
N ILE A 128 -10.71 4.52 -2.89
CA ILE A 128 -9.90 3.60 -3.69
C ILE A 128 -10.24 2.15 -3.35
N LEU A 129 -10.35 1.80 -2.06
CA LEU A 129 -10.72 0.46 -1.62
C LEU A 129 -12.06 0.00 -2.22
N PHE A 130 -13.10 0.84 -2.10
CA PHE A 130 -14.42 0.54 -2.66
C PHE A 130 -14.35 0.39 -4.19
N LEU A 131 -13.61 1.27 -4.87
CA LEU A 131 -13.46 1.24 -6.32
C LEU A 131 -12.76 -0.04 -6.81
N VAL A 132 -11.72 -0.51 -6.11
CA VAL A 132 -11.02 -1.77 -6.42
C VAL A 132 -11.94 -2.97 -6.21
N ILE A 133 -12.70 -2.99 -5.11
CA ILE A 133 -13.67 -4.07 -4.84
C ILE A 133 -14.75 -4.11 -5.92
N PHE A 134 -15.35 -2.95 -6.24
CA PHE A 134 -16.34 -2.82 -7.30
C PHE A 134 -15.78 -3.28 -8.65
N TYR A 135 -14.55 -2.89 -8.96
CA TYR A 135 -13.86 -3.28 -10.20
C TYR A 135 -13.67 -4.80 -10.31
N ILE A 136 -13.25 -5.47 -9.24
CA ILE A 136 -13.12 -6.93 -9.21
C ILE A 136 -14.48 -7.60 -9.38
N ILE A 137 -15.52 -7.15 -8.66
CA ILE A 137 -16.88 -7.69 -8.82
C ILE A 137 -17.35 -7.54 -10.27
N LEU A 138 -17.12 -6.39 -10.89
CA LEU A 138 -17.47 -6.14 -12.28
C LEU A 138 -16.72 -7.10 -13.23
N LEU A 139 -15.42 -7.29 -13.05
CA LEU A 139 -14.63 -8.22 -13.86
C LEU A 139 -15.14 -9.65 -13.76
N TRP A 140 -15.44 -10.13 -12.55
CA TRP A 140 -15.98 -11.48 -12.34
C TRP A 140 -17.38 -11.66 -12.94
N ARG A 141 -18.17 -10.59 -13.05
CA ARG A 141 -19.47 -10.63 -13.72
C ARG A 141 -19.38 -10.59 -15.24
N LEU A 142 -18.39 -9.87 -15.79
CA LEU A 142 -18.26 -9.65 -17.24
C LEU A 142 -17.40 -10.69 -17.94
N THR A 143 -16.50 -11.37 -17.22
CA THR A 143 -15.52 -12.27 -17.80
C THR A 143 -15.71 -13.70 -17.31
N THR A 144 -15.39 -14.66 -18.17
CA THR A 144 -15.39 -16.07 -17.79
C THR A 144 -14.16 -16.42 -16.96
N PHE A 145 -14.28 -17.49 -16.18
CA PHE A 145 -13.18 -18.01 -15.38
C PHE A 145 -11.96 -18.29 -16.26
N SER A 146 -10.84 -17.65 -15.96
CA SER A 146 -9.59 -17.78 -16.73
C SER A 146 -8.36 -17.53 -15.86
N THR A 147 -7.22 -18.04 -16.31
CA THR A 147 -5.89 -17.85 -15.69
C THR A 147 -5.55 -16.37 -15.51
N TRP A 148 -5.93 -15.54 -16.49
CA TRP A 148 -5.81 -14.09 -16.43
C TRP A 148 -6.67 -13.45 -15.34
N LEU A 149 -7.95 -13.82 -15.22
CA LEU A 149 -8.84 -13.27 -14.20
C LEU A 149 -8.33 -13.59 -12.78
N LEU A 150 -7.76 -14.79 -12.59
CA LEU A 150 -7.11 -15.17 -11.35
C LEU A 150 -5.90 -14.28 -11.02
N ALA A 151 -5.06 -13.96 -12.02
CA ALA A 151 -3.91 -13.07 -11.82
C ALA A 151 -4.35 -11.64 -11.45
N VAL A 152 -5.32 -11.07 -12.17
CA VAL A 152 -5.87 -9.74 -11.85
C VAL A 152 -6.47 -9.72 -10.45
N THR A 153 -7.20 -10.77 -10.08
CA THR A 153 -7.80 -10.91 -8.75
C THR A 153 -6.75 -10.97 -7.65
N ALA A 154 -5.66 -11.73 -7.85
CA ALA A 154 -4.58 -11.80 -6.86
C ALA A 154 -3.86 -10.46 -6.68
N PHE A 155 -3.56 -9.73 -7.77
CA PHE A 155 -2.99 -8.38 -7.68
C PHE A 155 -3.94 -7.39 -6.99
N SER A 156 -5.25 -7.45 -7.28
CA SER A 156 -6.22 -6.60 -6.59
C SER A 156 -6.38 -6.97 -5.12
N LEU A 157 -6.30 -8.26 -4.76
CA LEU A 157 -6.36 -8.70 -3.36
C LEU A 157 -5.12 -8.25 -2.59
N GLU A 158 -3.93 -8.32 -3.21
CA GLU A 158 -2.70 -7.76 -2.64
C GLU A 158 -2.89 -6.27 -2.30
N LEU A 159 -3.44 -5.50 -3.24
CA LEU A 159 -3.75 -4.09 -3.02
C LEU A 159 -4.76 -3.85 -1.89
N ILE A 160 -5.84 -4.64 -1.85
CA ILE A 160 -6.86 -4.54 -0.79
C ILE A 160 -6.21 -4.76 0.58
N VAL A 161 -5.36 -5.78 0.72
CA VAL A 161 -4.63 -6.05 1.97
C VAL A 161 -3.73 -4.87 2.33
N ARG A 162 -2.99 -4.28 1.37
CA ARG A 162 -2.14 -3.10 1.59
C ARG A 162 -2.96 -1.86 2.02
N LEU A 163 -4.10 -1.61 1.39
CA LEU A 163 -5.02 -0.51 1.74
C LEU A 163 -5.60 -0.68 3.15
N LEU A 164 -6.05 -1.89 3.49
CA LEU A 164 -6.57 -2.19 4.83
C LEU A 164 -5.49 -2.04 5.90
N ALA A 165 -4.26 -2.49 5.63
CA ALA A 165 -3.14 -2.32 6.53
C ALA A 165 -2.78 -0.84 6.76
N SER A 166 -2.81 -0.03 5.71
CA SER A 166 -2.57 1.42 5.80
C SER A 166 -3.63 2.11 6.64
N LEU A 167 -4.91 1.75 6.45
CA LEU A 167 -6.02 2.28 7.24
C LEU A 167 -5.94 1.83 8.71
N ALA A 168 -5.56 0.58 8.96
CA ALA A 168 -5.38 0.05 10.31
C ALA A 168 -4.23 0.75 11.05
N GLN A 169 -3.09 0.93 10.39
CA GLN A 169 -1.95 1.70 10.94
C GLN A 169 -2.37 3.13 11.27
N TYR A 170 -3.01 3.82 10.33
CA TYR A 170 -3.53 5.16 10.56
C TYR A 170 -4.47 5.21 11.79
N THR A 171 -5.41 4.27 11.89
CA THR A 171 -6.35 4.21 13.02
C THR A 171 -5.62 4.04 14.34
N LEU A 172 -4.57 3.21 14.35
CA LEU A 172 -3.75 2.97 15.54
C LEU A 172 -2.97 4.23 15.94
N TYR A 173 -2.36 4.96 15.00
CA TYR A 173 -1.69 6.25 15.28
C TYR A 173 -2.65 7.29 15.85
N VAL A 174 -3.89 7.34 15.35
CA VAL A 174 -4.91 8.27 15.85
C VAL A 174 -5.37 7.88 17.25
N LEU A 175 -5.50 6.57 17.53
CA LEU A 175 -5.88 6.06 18.84
C LEU A 175 -4.80 6.34 19.89
N ASP A 176 -3.53 6.19 19.51
CA ASP A 176 -2.36 6.55 20.30
C ASP A 176 -2.35 8.04 20.64
N ALA A 177 -2.58 8.92 19.66
CA ALA A 177 -2.67 10.37 19.87
C ALA A 177 -3.83 10.81 20.79
N HIS A 178 -4.83 9.95 21.03
CA HIS A 178 -5.92 10.20 21.97
C HIS A 178 -5.66 9.61 23.37
N ASN A 179 -4.41 9.23 23.68
CA ASN A 179 -3.98 8.62 24.94
C ASN A 179 -4.81 7.40 25.38
N ARG A 180 -5.49 6.72 24.44
CA ARG A 180 -6.25 5.49 24.76
C ARG A 180 -5.37 4.25 24.81
N LEU A 181 -4.14 4.32 24.29
CA LEU A 181 -3.13 3.27 24.38
C LEU A 181 -2.09 3.69 25.43
N SER A 182 -2.44 3.54 26.71
CA SER A 182 -1.62 4.00 27.84
C SER A 182 -0.25 3.33 27.97
N ASN A 183 0.07 2.30 27.16
CA ASN A 183 1.36 1.61 27.16
C ASN A 183 2.01 1.63 25.76
N VAL A 184 3.12 2.35 25.64
CA VAL A 184 3.96 2.46 24.44
C VAL A 184 4.39 1.09 23.90
N GLU A 185 4.66 0.11 24.77
CA GLU A 185 5.03 -1.25 24.35
C GLU A 185 3.92 -1.96 23.57
N SER A 186 2.66 -1.76 23.93
CA SER A 186 1.53 -2.39 23.23
C SER A 186 1.31 -1.81 21.83
N PHE A 187 1.60 -0.52 21.64
CA PHE A 187 1.46 0.17 20.35
C PHE A 187 2.38 -0.42 19.28
N ASP A 188 3.67 -0.53 19.61
CA ASP A 188 4.70 -1.04 18.70
C ASP A 188 4.44 -2.50 18.32
N GLU A 189 3.91 -3.29 19.26
CA GLU A 189 3.48 -4.66 19.01
C GLU A 189 2.34 -4.73 17.99
N TYR A 190 1.31 -3.88 18.09
CA TYR A 190 0.21 -3.86 17.10
C TYR A 190 0.70 -3.46 15.71
N ILE A 191 1.56 -2.44 15.59
CA ILE A 191 2.15 -2.06 14.29
C ILE A 191 2.93 -3.24 13.71
N PHE A 192 3.70 -3.93 14.54
CA PHE A 192 4.45 -5.10 14.13
C PHE A 192 3.53 -6.21 13.63
N TRP A 193 2.44 -6.52 14.35
CA TRP A 193 1.45 -7.53 13.94
C TRP A 193 0.78 -7.18 12.60
N ILE A 194 0.37 -5.92 12.41
CA ILE A 194 -0.22 -5.47 11.14
C ILE A 194 0.77 -5.70 10.00
N LYS A 195 2.02 -5.23 10.14
CA LYS A 195 3.07 -5.40 9.12
C LYS A 195 3.38 -6.88 8.83
N ALA A 196 3.38 -7.71 9.86
CA ALA A 196 3.63 -9.15 9.73
C ALA A 196 2.50 -9.85 8.96
N ILE A 197 1.23 -9.54 9.28
CA ILE A 197 0.06 -10.10 8.59
C ILE A 197 0.07 -9.68 7.12
N THR A 198 0.28 -8.40 6.83
CA THR A 198 0.37 -7.89 5.45
C THR A 198 1.45 -8.61 4.66
N SER A 199 2.65 -8.76 5.24
CA SER A 199 3.77 -9.47 4.60
C SER A 199 3.45 -10.95 4.35
N CYS A 200 2.69 -11.59 5.25
CA CYS A 200 2.26 -12.98 5.10
C CYS A 200 1.30 -13.13 3.91
N PHE A 201 0.29 -12.26 3.81
CA PHE A 201 -0.64 -12.26 2.68
C PHE A 201 0.06 -11.97 1.35
N GLU A 202 0.97 -10.99 1.30
CA GLU A 202 1.79 -10.70 0.11
C GLU A 202 2.58 -11.93 -0.34
N PHE A 203 3.16 -12.67 0.61
CA PHE A 203 3.89 -13.89 0.31
C PHE A 203 2.98 -14.99 -0.26
N ILE A 204 1.83 -15.24 0.38
CA ILE A 204 0.86 -16.26 -0.08
C ILE A 204 0.35 -15.93 -1.48
N LEU A 205 -0.02 -14.67 -1.74
CA LEU A 205 -0.48 -14.22 -3.05
C LEU A 205 0.63 -14.25 -4.09
N GLY A 206 1.87 -13.93 -3.72
CA GLY A 206 3.03 -14.05 -4.60
C GLY A 206 3.32 -15.50 -5.00
N VAL A 207 3.21 -16.46 -4.07
CA VAL A 207 3.34 -17.89 -4.38
C VAL A 207 2.21 -18.36 -5.29
N PHE A 208 0.97 -17.95 -5.03
CA PHE A 208 -0.17 -18.23 -5.90
C PHE A 208 0.05 -17.71 -7.33
N LEU A 209 0.51 -16.47 -7.46
CA LEU A 209 0.83 -15.85 -8.76
C LEU A 209 2.01 -16.55 -9.46
N LEU A 210 2.99 -17.05 -8.72
CA LEU A 210 4.08 -17.85 -9.28
C LEU A 210 3.55 -19.13 -9.94
N PHE A 211 2.69 -19.89 -9.25
CA PHE A 211 2.09 -21.09 -9.81
C PHE A 211 1.18 -20.79 -11.00
N ASN A 212 0.35 -19.75 -10.90
CA ASN A 212 -0.49 -19.30 -12.01
C ASN A 212 0.36 -18.90 -13.23
N GLY A 213 1.43 -18.13 -13.03
CA GLY A 213 2.34 -17.72 -14.08
C GLY A 213 3.12 -18.88 -14.70
N PHE A 214 3.55 -19.85 -13.88
CA PHE A 214 4.20 -21.07 -14.36
C PHE A 214 3.25 -21.91 -15.22
N TYR A 215 2.00 -22.08 -14.79
CA TYR A 215 0.97 -22.78 -15.57
C TYR A 215 0.77 -22.13 -16.95
N ILE A 216 0.63 -20.80 -16.99
CA ILE A 216 0.49 -20.04 -18.25
C ILE A 216 1.72 -20.22 -19.16
N LEU A 217 2.93 -20.27 -18.60
CA LEU A 217 4.17 -20.43 -19.35
C LEU A 217 4.29 -21.83 -20.00
N CYS A 218 3.89 -22.88 -19.27
CA CYS A 218 3.96 -24.26 -19.76
C CYS A 218 2.90 -24.58 -20.81
N TYR A 219 1.66 -24.13 -20.60
CA TYR A 219 0.48 -24.61 -21.35
C TYR A 219 -0.13 -23.61 -22.33
N GLU A 220 -0.05 -22.30 -22.10
CA GLU A 220 -0.70 -21.30 -22.97
C GLU A 220 0.28 -20.60 -23.94
N SER A 221 1.41 -20.07 -23.43
CA SER A 221 2.36 -19.37 -24.30
C SER A 221 3.77 -19.31 -23.72
N ARG A 222 4.73 -19.78 -24.54
CA ARG A 222 6.17 -19.84 -24.26
C ARG A 222 6.85 -18.55 -24.71
N GLY A 223 6.75 -17.50 -23.88
CA GLY A 223 7.40 -16.22 -24.13
C GLY A 223 8.56 -15.97 -23.17
N ALA A 224 9.75 -15.66 -23.70
CA ALA A 224 10.94 -15.35 -22.88
C ALA A 224 10.71 -14.18 -21.91
N LEU A 225 9.96 -13.16 -22.33
CA LEU A 225 9.60 -12.01 -21.48
C LEU A 225 8.64 -12.38 -20.35
N ARG A 226 7.73 -13.32 -20.59
CA ARG A 226 6.83 -13.82 -19.55
C ARG A 226 7.60 -14.61 -18.50
N ALA A 227 8.57 -15.42 -18.94
CA ALA A 227 9.49 -16.11 -18.04
C ALA A 227 10.36 -15.11 -17.24
N LEU A 228 10.85 -14.04 -17.87
CA LEU A 228 11.59 -12.97 -17.20
C LEU A 228 10.73 -12.26 -16.14
N MET A 229 9.51 -11.84 -16.48
CA MET A 229 8.57 -11.22 -15.55
C MET A 229 8.25 -12.14 -14.36
N LEU A 230 8.03 -13.43 -14.63
CA LEU A 230 7.82 -14.43 -13.59
C LEU A 230 9.06 -14.61 -12.69
N ALA A 231 10.27 -14.60 -13.27
CA ALA A 231 11.51 -14.70 -12.52
C ALA A 231 11.75 -13.46 -11.62
N ILE A 232 11.47 -12.27 -12.14
CA ILE A 232 11.52 -11.01 -11.36
C ILE A 232 10.51 -11.09 -10.22
N HIS A 233 9.28 -11.53 -10.48
CA HIS A 233 8.25 -11.70 -9.47
C HIS A 233 8.67 -12.70 -8.39
N ALA A 234 9.21 -13.85 -8.77
CA ALA A 234 9.73 -14.84 -7.83
C ALA A 234 10.86 -14.26 -6.96
N TYR A 235 11.78 -13.51 -7.55
CA TYR A 235 12.88 -12.91 -6.81
C TYR A 235 12.40 -11.84 -5.82
N LEU A 236 11.58 -10.90 -6.28
CA LEU A 236 11.12 -9.76 -5.46
C LEU A 236 10.09 -10.18 -4.41
N ASN A 237 9.09 -10.98 -4.77
CA ASN A 237 7.96 -11.27 -3.89
C ASN A 237 8.19 -12.48 -2.98
N ILE A 238 9.05 -13.42 -3.36
CA ILE A 238 9.25 -14.66 -2.59
C ILE A 238 10.64 -14.65 -1.95
N ILE A 239 11.71 -14.56 -2.76
CA ILE A 239 13.07 -14.71 -2.24
C ILE A 239 13.45 -13.56 -1.30
N LYS A 240 13.19 -12.31 -1.70
CA LYS A 240 13.50 -11.13 -0.87
C LYS A 240 12.66 -11.12 0.41
N ASN A 241 11.37 -11.42 0.32
CA ASN A 241 10.47 -11.47 1.47
C ASN A 241 10.85 -12.60 2.45
N LEU A 242 11.18 -13.79 1.94
CA LEU A 242 11.66 -14.92 2.75
C LEU A 242 12.98 -14.58 3.45
N ARG A 243 13.93 -13.94 2.75
CA ARG A 243 15.20 -13.49 3.34
C ARG A 243 14.98 -12.48 4.46
N ARG A 244 14.01 -11.55 4.30
CA ARG A 244 13.63 -10.58 5.32
C ARG A 244 13.04 -11.28 6.56
N GLY A 245 12.11 -12.21 6.35
CA GLY A 245 11.53 -13.01 7.44
C GLY A 245 12.57 -13.83 8.19
N TRP A 246 13.49 -14.46 7.45
CA TRP A 246 14.62 -15.21 8.02
C TRP A 246 15.54 -14.33 8.87
N GLN A 247 15.82 -13.09 8.43
CA GLN A 247 16.62 -12.16 9.20
C GLN A 247 15.94 -11.79 10.53
N ILE A 248 14.64 -11.52 10.52
CA ILE A 248 13.87 -11.20 11.75
C ILE A 248 13.93 -12.38 12.72
N PHE A 249 13.73 -13.60 12.23
CA PHE A 249 13.80 -14.81 13.04
C PHE A 249 15.19 -15.00 13.67
N ARG A 250 16.27 -14.85 12.89
CA ARG A 250 17.64 -14.94 13.41
C ARG A 250 17.94 -13.88 14.48
N ASN A 251 17.51 -12.64 14.24
CA ASN A 251 17.70 -11.56 15.20
C ASN A 251 16.97 -11.85 16.53
N ARG A 252 15.75 -12.38 16.47
CA ARG A 252 14.99 -12.79 17.67
C ARG A 252 15.65 -13.94 18.41
N LYS A 253 16.14 -14.95 17.69
CA LYS A 253 16.88 -16.07 18.30
C LYS A 253 18.14 -15.58 19.03
N SER A 254 18.92 -14.69 18.39
CA SER A 254 20.11 -14.10 19.01
C SER A 254 19.79 -13.23 20.23
N ALA A 255 18.71 -12.45 20.18
CA ALA A 255 18.25 -11.66 21.32
C ALA A 255 17.88 -12.55 22.51
N TRP A 256 17.14 -13.64 22.27
CA TRP A 256 16.80 -14.65 23.28
C TRP A 256 18.05 -15.30 23.87
N GLU A 257 19.00 -15.73 23.03
CA GLU A 257 20.27 -16.31 23.49
C GLU A 257 21.07 -15.34 24.37
N ASN A 258 21.08 -14.04 24.04
CA ASN A 258 21.76 -13.01 24.81
C ASN A 258 21.07 -12.71 26.15
N VAL A 259 19.74 -12.83 26.24
CA VAL A 259 19.00 -12.69 27.50
C VAL A 259 19.27 -13.90 28.40
N VAL A 260 19.20 -15.12 27.85
CA VAL A 260 19.48 -16.36 28.60
C VAL A 260 20.93 -16.38 29.12
N LYS A 261 21.91 -16.01 28.28
CA LYS A 261 23.32 -15.90 28.71
C LYS A 261 23.51 -14.87 29.83
N ARG A 262 22.79 -13.75 29.80
CA ARG A 262 22.85 -12.74 30.87
C ARG A 262 22.23 -13.27 32.16
N HIS A 263 21.10 -13.96 32.09
CA HIS A 263 20.45 -14.58 33.25
C HIS A 263 21.36 -15.61 33.93
N ASN A 264 21.98 -16.51 33.15
CA ASN A 264 22.91 -17.52 33.66
C ASN A 264 24.24 -16.97 34.21
N LYS A 265 24.56 -15.69 33.99
CA LYS A 265 25.78 -15.05 34.54
C LYS A 265 25.51 -14.36 35.90
N ILE A 266 24.24 -14.20 36.26
CA ILE A 266 23.80 -13.54 37.50
C ILE A 266 23.50 -14.57 38.61
N ILE A 267 23.35 -15.84 38.24
CA ILE A 267 23.22 -17.01 39.13
C ILE A 267 24.60 -17.68 39.24
#